data_AF-A0A7Y2E8S7-F1
#
_entry.id   AF-A0A7Y2E8S7-F1
#
_cell.length_a   1.000
_cell.length_b   1.000
_cell.length_c   1.000
_cell.angle_alpha   90.00
_cell.angle_beta   90.00
_cell.angle_gamma   90.00
#
_symmetry.space_group_name_H-M   'P 1'
#
loop_
_entity.id
_entity.type
_entity.pdbx_description
1 polymer ?
#
loop_
_entity_poly.entity_id
_entity_poly.type
_entity_poly.pdbx_seq_one_letter_code
_entity_poly.pdbx_strand_id
1 'polypeptide(L)'
;MSGNSASHLGASRRRSFDPVRLEQELNELWNDLTEDNHQVSRACLSNLVIAMPEEYDVSQLVADITERHPSRVLVVRQCKRLNPGQLEAFVSASCSKRSEGTVVCCESITLDYGVGGERALPNAIRSLFVGTQARVLVIKQLAWSDLGWVEELG
;
A
#
# COMPACT_ATOMS: atom_id res chain seq x y z
N MET A 1 -19.78 6.82 -21.33
CA MET A 1 -18.96 5.80 -20.65
C MET A 1 -18.72 6.33 -19.26
N SER A 2 -19.55 5.92 -18.30
CA SER A 2 -19.54 6.47 -16.94
C SER A 2 -18.36 5.87 -16.18
N GLY A 3 -17.47 6.72 -15.68
CA GLY A 3 -16.28 6.30 -14.95
C GLY A 3 -16.66 5.56 -13.67
N ASN A 4 -16.19 4.32 -13.53
CA ASN A 4 -16.12 3.64 -12.25
C ASN A 4 -14.97 4.26 -11.46
N SER A 5 -15.25 5.34 -10.74
CA SER A 5 -14.26 5.95 -9.85
C SER A 5 -13.98 5.00 -8.69
N ALA A 6 -12.75 4.51 -8.58
CA ALA A 6 -12.31 3.91 -7.34
C ALA A 6 -12.27 5.00 -6.25
N SER A 7 -12.78 4.68 -5.06
CA SER A 7 -12.72 5.58 -3.92
C SER A 7 -11.65 5.11 -2.94
N HIS A 8 -10.88 6.06 -2.41
CA HIS A 8 -10.02 5.83 -1.25
C HIS A 8 -10.90 5.87 0.00
N LEU A 9 -11.02 4.73 0.69
CA LEU A 9 -11.88 4.61 1.87
C LEU A 9 -11.02 4.35 3.10
N GLY A 10 -11.11 5.27 4.06
CA GLY A 10 -10.45 5.17 5.36
C GLY A 10 -8.93 5.19 5.29
N ALA A 11 -8.31 5.88 6.24
CA ALA A 11 -6.88 5.75 6.48
C ALA A 11 -6.66 5.66 7.99
N SER A 12 -5.83 4.71 8.42
CA SER A 12 -5.37 4.66 9.81
C SER A 12 -4.46 5.87 10.07
N ARG A 13 -4.24 6.16 11.36
CA ARG A 13 -3.28 7.22 11.71
C ARG A 13 -1.87 6.75 11.38
N ARG A 14 -1.06 7.67 10.87
CA ARG A 14 0.38 7.48 10.71
C ARG A 14 1.07 7.27 12.06
N ARG A 15 1.91 6.24 12.15
CA ARG A 15 2.63 5.83 13.36
C ARG A 15 3.95 5.17 13.02
N SER A 16 4.83 4.99 14.01
CA SER A 16 6.04 4.16 13.88
C SER A 16 5.69 2.76 13.36
N PHE A 17 6.55 2.23 12.49
CA PHE A 17 6.35 0.92 11.89
C PHE A 17 6.32 -0.21 12.93
N ASP A 18 5.21 -0.95 12.95
CA ASP A 18 5.01 -2.20 13.69
C ASP A 18 4.13 -3.12 12.83
N PRO A 19 4.67 -4.23 12.30
CA PRO A 19 3.91 -5.09 11.39
C PRO A 19 2.72 -5.77 12.06
N VAL A 20 2.81 -6.10 13.36
CA VAL A 20 1.71 -6.72 14.10
C VAL A 20 0.57 -5.72 14.25
N ARG A 21 0.90 -4.46 14.55
CA ARG A 21 -0.09 -3.40 14.66
C ARG A 21 -0.74 -3.07 13.32
N LEU A 22 0.03 -3.02 12.23
CA LEU A 22 -0.51 -2.74 10.89
C LEU A 22 -1.51 -3.81 10.44
N GLU A 23 -1.26 -5.08 10.73
CA GLU A 23 -2.23 -6.15 10.44
C GLU A 23 -3.51 -6.00 11.28
N GLN A 24 -3.40 -5.57 12.54
CA GLN A 24 -4.58 -5.25 13.35
C GLN A 24 -5.39 -4.10 12.74
N GLU A 25 -4.72 -3.00 12.36
CA GLU A 25 -5.36 -1.84 11.74
C GLU A 25 -6.00 -2.19 10.39
N LEU A 26 -5.40 -3.08 9.60
CA LEU A 26 -6.02 -3.61 8.38
C LEU A 26 -7.28 -4.39 8.68
N ASN A 27 -7.25 -5.28 9.69
CA ASN A 27 -8.42 -6.06 10.06
C ASN A 27 -9.55 -5.16 10.60
N GLU A 28 -9.22 -4.13 11.38
CA GLU A 28 -10.18 -3.12 11.84
C GLU A 28 -10.81 -2.39 10.65
N LEU A 29 -9.99 -1.88 9.72
CA LEU A 29 -10.46 -1.23 8.50
C LEU A 29 -11.39 -2.12 7.67
N TRP A 30 -11.10 -3.42 7.61
CA TRP A 30 -11.94 -4.37 6.88
C TRP A 30 -13.27 -4.64 7.55
N ASN A 31 -13.30 -4.75 8.88
CA ASN A 31 -14.54 -4.92 9.62
C ASN A 31 -15.47 -3.72 9.36
N ASP A 32 -14.94 -2.50 9.48
CA ASP A 32 -15.70 -1.27 9.21
C ASP A 32 -16.31 -1.26 7.80
N LEU A 33 -15.55 -1.67 6.77
CA LEU A 33 -16.02 -1.70 5.39
C LEU A 33 -17.07 -2.79 5.11
N THR A 34 -17.07 -3.88 5.88
CA THR A 34 -18.06 -4.96 5.75
C THR A 34 -19.37 -4.68 6.49
N GLU A 35 -19.34 -3.86 7.55
CA GLU A 35 -20.55 -3.45 8.29
C GLU A 35 -21.45 -2.52 7.45
N ASP A 36 -20.88 -1.80 6.48
CA ASP A 36 -21.59 -0.89 5.57
C ASP A 36 -22.41 -1.59 4.44
N ASN A 37 -22.81 -2.85 4.62
CA ASN A 37 -23.72 -3.61 3.74
C ASN A 37 -23.31 -3.78 2.26
N HIS A 38 -22.03 -3.59 1.92
CA HIS A 38 -21.53 -3.94 0.61
C HIS A 38 -21.01 -5.38 0.61
N GLN A 39 -21.28 -6.14 -0.45
CA GLN A 39 -20.57 -7.41 -0.69
C GLN A 39 -19.13 -7.08 -1.08
N VAL A 40 -18.29 -6.85 -0.07
CA VAL A 40 -16.87 -6.52 -0.21
C VAL A 40 -16.07 -7.81 -0.32
N SER A 41 -15.31 -7.95 -1.41
CA SER A 41 -14.33 -9.03 -1.54
C SER A 41 -12.93 -8.47 -1.34
N ARG A 42 -12.23 -8.97 -0.31
CA ARG A 42 -10.80 -8.75 -0.09
C ARG A 42 -10.02 -9.69 -1.00
N ALA A 43 -9.49 -9.16 -2.10
CA ALA A 43 -8.68 -9.92 -3.05
C ALA A 43 -7.24 -9.42 -3.00
N CYS A 44 -6.39 -10.11 -2.22
CA CYS A 44 -4.96 -9.78 -2.11
C CYS A 44 -4.13 -11.06 -2.34
N LEU A 45 -4.06 -11.51 -3.59
CA LEU A 45 -3.27 -12.69 -3.97
C LEU A 45 -1.85 -12.35 -4.45
N SER A 46 -1.52 -11.05 -4.56
CA SER A 46 -0.23 -10.57 -5.04
C SER A 46 0.21 -9.32 -4.28
N ASN A 47 1.51 -9.03 -4.33
CA ASN A 47 2.11 -7.86 -3.69
C ASN A 47 2.66 -6.91 -4.76
N LEU A 48 2.33 -5.63 -4.65
CA LEU A 48 2.86 -4.59 -5.50
C LEU A 48 3.62 -3.57 -4.64
N VAL A 49 4.90 -3.36 -4.92
CA VAL A 49 5.69 -2.32 -4.27
C VAL A 49 5.83 -1.16 -5.23
N ILE A 50 5.49 0.05 -4.76
CA ILE A 50 5.61 1.28 -5.52
C ILE A 50 6.53 2.23 -4.77
N ALA A 51 7.71 2.51 -5.32
CA ALA A 51 8.66 3.44 -4.74
C ALA A 51 8.63 4.76 -5.51
N MET A 52 8.34 5.86 -4.79
CA MET A 52 8.32 7.19 -5.39
C MET A 52 8.49 8.32 -4.37
N PRO A 53 8.78 9.55 -4.82
CA PRO A 53 8.86 10.72 -3.93
C PRO A 53 7.51 11.05 -3.25
N GLU A 54 7.56 11.70 -2.07
CA GLU A 54 6.39 12.03 -1.23
C GLU A 54 5.36 12.92 -1.96
N GLU A 55 5.82 13.78 -2.86
CA GLU A 55 5.01 14.73 -3.60
C GLU A 55 4.10 14.11 -4.68
N TYR A 56 4.28 12.83 -5.00
CA TYR A 56 3.47 12.15 -6.00
C TYR A 56 2.22 11.54 -5.37
N ASP A 57 1.06 11.90 -5.92
CA ASP A 57 -0.19 11.23 -5.60
C ASP A 57 -0.27 9.89 -6.33
N VAL A 58 -0.35 8.82 -5.55
CA VAL A 58 -0.47 7.44 -6.04
C VAL A 58 -1.90 6.98 -6.16
N SER A 59 -2.86 7.74 -5.65
CA SER A 59 -4.23 7.26 -5.44
C SER A 59 -4.86 6.76 -6.73
N GLN A 60 -4.67 7.50 -7.84
CA GLN A 60 -5.18 7.07 -9.15
C GLN A 60 -4.45 5.84 -9.70
N LEU A 61 -3.14 5.73 -9.50
CA LEU A 61 -2.38 4.55 -9.91
C LEU A 61 -2.86 3.32 -9.12
N VAL A 62 -2.99 3.43 -7.80
CA VAL A 62 -3.50 2.38 -6.93
C VAL A 62 -4.94 1.99 -7.32
N ALA A 63 -5.79 2.94 -7.66
CA ALA A 63 -7.13 2.70 -8.18
C ALA A 63 -7.12 1.88 -9.48
N ASP A 64 -6.31 2.30 -10.45
CA ASP A 64 -6.19 1.65 -11.76
C ASP A 64 -5.64 0.22 -11.65
N ILE A 65 -4.75 -0.02 -10.69
CA ILE A 65 -4.24 -1.34 -10.34
C ILE A 65 -5.33 -2.16 -9.66
N THR A 66 -6.01 -1.60 -8.67
CA THR A 66 -7.11 -2.26 -7.95
C THR A 66 -8.19 -2.77 -8.91
N GLU A 67 -8.49 -2.00 -9.96
CA GLU A 67 -9.44 -2.40 -11.00
C GLU A 67 -8.95 -3.57 -11.86
N ARG A 68 -7.64 -3.75 -12.07
CA ARG A 68 -7.13 -4.80 -13.00
C ARG A 68 -6.54 -6.00 -12.28
N HIS A 69 -5.82 -5.75 -11.19
CA HIS A 69 -5.00 -6.70 -10.45
C HIS A 69 -5.12 -6.45 -8.95
N PRO A 70 -6.15 -7.00 -8.30
CA PRO A 70 -6.31 -6.87 -6.86
C PRO A 70 -5.06 -7.39 -6.11
N SER A 71 -4.45 -6.52 -5.31
CA SER A 71 -3.14 -6.72 -4.70
C SER A 71 -3.04 -5.99 -3.37
N ARG A 72 -2.10 -6.43 -2.52
CA ARG A 72 -1.60 -5.60 -1.43
C ARG A 72 -0.58 -4.64 -2.01
N VAL A 73 -0.91 -3.36 -1.98
CA VAL A 73 -0.05 -2.29 -2.50
C VAL A 73 0.76 -1.70 -1.35
N LEU A 74 2.09 -1.73 -1.48
CA LEU A 74 3.05 -1.12 -0.57
C LEU A 74 3.61 0.14 -1.23
N VAL A 75 3.24 1.31 -0.72
CA VAL A 75 3.71 2.60 -1.23
C VAL A 75 4.88 3.06 -0.36
N VAL A 76 6.06 3.21 -0.94
CA VAL A 76 7.30 3.54 -0.23
C VAL A 76 7.76 4.93 -0.64
N ARG A 77 7.93 5.82 0.34
CA ARG A 77 8.27 7.22 0.08
C ARG A 77 9.24 7.77 1.11
N GLN A 78 10.19 8.58 0.65
CA GLN A 78 11.03 9.35 1.57
C GLN A 78 10.25 10.56 2.06
N CYS A 79 10.01 10.66 3.36
CA CYS A 79 9.33 11.80 3.98
C CYS A 79 10.34 12.72 4.66
N LYS A 80 10.48 13.95 4.14
CA LYS A 80 11.45 14.93 4.63
C LYS A 80 11.15 15.45 6.04
N ARG A 81 9.94 15.21 6.55
CA ARG A 81 9.50 15.61 7.89
C ARG A 81 9.86 14.59 8.97
N LEU A 82 10.21 13.37 8.60
CA LEU A 82 10.61 12.33 9.55
C LEU A 82 12.06 12.53 9.98
N ASN A 83 12.34 12.23 11.24
CA ASN A 83 13.71 12.27 11.73
C ASN A 83 14.56 11.19 11.05
N PRO A 84 15.89 11.38 10.98
CA PRO A 84 16.78 10.37 10.43
C PRO A 84 16.59 8.99 11.08
N GLY A 85 16.57 7.95 10.24
CA GLY A 85 16.37 6.55 10.67
C GLY A 85 14.94 6.19 11.08
N GLN A 86 13.99 7.13 11.08
CA GLN A 86 12.58 6.79 11.35
C GLN A 86 11.91 6.13 10.16
N LEU A 87 11.01 5.19 10.48
CA LEU A 87 10.09 4.55 9.56
C LEU A 87 8.70 4.64 10.18
N GLU A 88 7.79 5.29 9.48
CA GLU A 88 6.38 5.37 9.83
C GLU A 88 5.52 4.67 8.78
N ALA A 89 4.35 4.22 9.20
CA ALA A 89 3.41 3.53 8.34
C ALA A 89 1.96 3.91 8.67
N PHE A 90 1.08 3.70 7.69
CA PHE A 90 -0.36 3.72 7.85
C PHE A 90 -1.02 2.87 6.78
N VAL A 91 -2.25 2.45 7.04
CA VAL A 91 -3.01 1.58 6.14
C VAL A 91 -4.25 2.31 5.62
N SER A 92 -4.72 1.88 4.47
CA SER A 92 -5.87 2.44 3.78
C SER A 92 -6.46 1.40 2.82
N ALA A 93 -7.68 1.64 2.34
CA ALA A 93 -8.31 0.81 1.32
C ALA A 93 -8.55 1.61 0.04
N SER A 94 -8.37 0.95 -1.10
CA SER A 94 -8.86 1.44 -2.39
C SER A 94 -9.91 0.47 -2.88
N CYS A 95 -11.12 0.97 -3.17
CA CYS A 95 -12.25 0.13 -3.55
C CYS A 95 -12.73 0.48 -4.96
N SER A 96 -12.94 -0.54 -5.79
CA SER A 96 -13.49 -0.42 -7.14
C SER A 96 -14.78 -1.23 -7.24
N LYS A 97 -15.82 -0.59 -7.78
CA LYS A 97 -17.11 -1.24 -8.03
C LYS A 97 -17.07 -2.00 -9.36
N ARG A 98 -17.46 -3.26 -9.34
CA ARG A 98 -17.63 -4.10 -10.55
C ARG A 98 -19.04 -4.00 -11.10
N SER A 99 -19.22 -4.43 -12.35
CA SER A 99 -20.47 -4.35 -13.11
C SER A 99 -21.66 -5.03 -12.43
N GLU A 100 -21.42 -6.01 -11.55
CA GLU A 100 -22.47 -6.78 -10.85
C GLU A 100 -22.82 -6.23 -9.45
N GLY A 101 -22.34 -5.02 -9.11
CA GLY A 101 -22.58 -4.42 -7.80
C GLY A 101 -21.60 -4.88 -6.70
N THR A 102 -20.76 -5.88 -6.98
CA THR A 102 -19.66 -6.29 -6.11
C THR A 102 -18.62 -5.17 -5.98
N VAL A 103 -18.16 -4.94 -4.75
CA VAL A 103 -17.05 -4.01 -4.49
C VAL A 103 -15.79 -4.85 -4.22
N VAL A 104 -14.75 -4.61 -5.01
CA VAL A 104 -13.43 -5.21 -4.80
C VAL A 104 -12.55 -4.16 -4.17
N CYS A 105 -11.99 -4.46 -3.00
CA CYS A 105 -11.10 -3.56 -2.31
C CYS A 105 -9.69 -4.15 -2.20
N CYS A 106 -8.70 -3.28 -2.34
CA CYS A 106 -7.28 -3.58 -2.15
C CYS A 106 -6.75 -2.89 -0.91
N GLU A 107 -5.76 -3.54 -0.30
CA GLU A 107 -4.98 -2.99 0.80
C GLU A 107 -3.94 -2.04 0.24
N SER A 108 -3.82 -0.87 0.84
CA SER A 108 -2.74 0.06 0.58
C SER A 108 -2.05 0.39 1.89
N ILE A 109 -0.80 -0.04 2.01
CA ILE A 109 0.07 0.24 3.15
C ILE A 109 1.11 1.23 2.68
N THR A 110 1.16 2.40 3.31
CA THR A 110 2.19 3.39 3.01
C THR A 110 3.30 3.32 4.04
N LEU A 111 4.55 3.26 3.57
CA LEU A 111 5.78 3.29 4.35
C LEU A 111 6.52 4.59 4.04
N ASP A 112 6.55 5.49 5.02
CA ASP A 112 7.28 6.75 4.93
C ASP A 112 8.57 6.64 5.76
N TYR A 113 9.71 6.97 5.16
CA TYR A 113 11.02 6.89 5.83
C TYR A 113 11.75 8.23 5.83
N GLY A 114 12.44 8.52 6.94
CA GLY A 114 13.41 9.61 7.03
C GLY A 114 14.77 9.22 6.45
N VAL A 115 15.68 10.18 6.28
CA VAL A 115 17.05 9.92 5.77
C VAL A 115 17.74 8.81 6.58
N GLY A 116 18.29 7.79 5.92
CA GLY A 116 18.95 6.64 6.56
C GLY A 116 17.98 5.55 7.04
N GLY A 117 16.67 5.78 6.94
CA GLY A 117 15.59 4.84 7.26
C GLY A 117 15.34 3.82 6.16
N GLU A 118 15.83 4.05 4.94
CA GLU A 118 15.75 3.13 3.81
C GLU A 118 16.36 1.75 4.11
N ARG A 119 17.32 1.68 5.03
CA ARG A 119 17.95 0.43 5.51
C ARG A 119 16.96 -0.51 6.22
N ALA A 120 15.85 0.00 6.74
CA ALA A 120 14.82 -0.81 7.38
C ALA A 120 13.79 -1.35 6.37
N LEU A 121 13.71 -0.78 5.15
CA LEU A 121 12.69 -1.09 4.17
C LEU A 121 12.67 -2.56 3.73
N PRO A 122 13.80 -3.23 3.45
CA PRO A 122 13.77 -4.64 3.04
C PRO A 122 13.05 -5.53 4.05
N ASN A 123 13.35 -5.36 5.33
CA ASN A 123 12.74 -6.16 6.39
C ASN A 123 11.28 -5.77 6.62
N ALA A 124 10.99 -4.46 6.60
CA ALA A 124 9.64 -3.95 6.76
C ALA A 124 8.70 -4.39 5.63
N ILE A 125 9.17 -4.38 4.38
CA ILE A 125 8.40 -4.79 3.21
C ILE A 125 8.14 -6.30 3.24
N ARG A 126 9.18 -7.11 3.51
CA ARG A 126 9.04 -8.57 3.54
C ARG A 126 8.08 -9.05 4.62
N SER A 127 8.03 -8.38 5.78
CA SER A 127 7.09 -8.74 6.85
C SER A 127 5.63 -8.42 6.51
N LEU A 128 5.39 -7.60 5.49
CA LEU A 128 4.05 -7.23 5.02
C LEU A 128 3.60 -8.02 3.79
N PHE A 129 4.40 -8.95 3.25
CA PHE A 129 3.96 -9.71 2.07
C PHE A 129 2.88 -10.73 2.41
N VAL A 130 1.90 -10.84 1.51
CA VAL A 130 0.86 -11.88 1.55
C VAL A 130 1.08 -12.93 0.48
N GLY A 131 0.84 -14.20 0.83
CA GLY A 131 0.91 -15.32 -0.11
C GLY A 131 2.32 -15.62 -0.65
N THR A 132 2.38 -16.45 -1.70
CA THR A 132 3.64 -17.03 -2.22
C THR A 132 3.98 -16.59 -3.66
N GLN A 133 3.26 -15.64 -4.27
CA GLN A 133 3.44 -15.29 -5.70
C GLN A 133 3.41 -13.78 -6.02
N ALA A 134 4.07 -13.45 -7.14
CA ALA A 134 4.23 -12.19 -7.87
C ALA A 134 4.52 -10.92 -7.05
N ARG A 135 5.77 -10.46 -7.15
CA ARG A 135 6.23 -9.15 -6.69
C ARG A 135 6.40 -8.28 -7.92
N VAL A 136 5.57 -7.25 -8.06
CA VAL A 136 5.78 -6.24 -9.07
C VAL A 136 6.39 -5.04 -8.38
N LEU A 137 7.47 -4.51 -8.94
CA LEU A 137 8.08 -3.27 -8.48
C LEU A 137 7.87 -2.21 -9.54
N VAL A 138 7.19 -1.13 -9.15
CA VAL A 138 7.04 0.06 -9.99
C VAL A 138 7.88 1.16 -9.37
N ILE A 139 8.97 1.50 -10.05
CA ILE A 139 9.83 2.63 -9.68
C ILE A 139 9.48 3.77 -10.62
N LYS A 140 9.13 4.93 -10.04
CA LYS A 140 8.96 6.15 -10.83
C LYS A 140 9.84 7.24 -10.24
N GLN A 141 10.75 7.75 -11.07
CA GLN A 141 11.52 8.98 -10.81
C GLN A 141 12.41 8.96 -9.55
N LEU A 142 12.90 7.77 -9.17
CA LEU A 142 13.99 7.62 -8.21
C LEU A 142 15.25 7.19 -8.97
N ALA A 143 16.42 7.68 -8.56
CA ALA A 143 17.68 7.18 -9.10
C ALA A 143 17.91 5.75 -8.59
N TRP A 144 18.54 4.90 -9.40
CA TRP A 144 18.85 3.53 -8.99
C TRP A 144 19.72 3.48 -7.72
N SER A 145 20.56 4.50 -7.50
CA SER A 145 21.35 4.68 -6.29
C SER A 145 20.50 4.82 -5.02
N ASP A 146 19.29 5.39 -5.14
CA ASP A 146 18.38 5.63 -4.01
C ASP A 146 17.55 4.38 -3.68
N LEU A 147 17.76 3.29 -4.43
CA LEU A 147 16.98 2.07 -4.41
C LEU A 147 17.82 0.84 -4.09
N GLY A 148 18.98 1.00 -3.43
CA GLY A 148 19.82 -0.14 -3.03
C GLY A 148 19.07 -1.23 -2.24
N TRP A 149 17.99 -0.84 -1.53
CA TRP A 149 17.12 -1.76 -0.79
C TRP A 149 16.26 -2.67 -1.69
N VAL A 150 16.04 -2.32 -2.96
CA VAL A 150 15.23 -3.09 -3.90
C VAL A 150 15.85 -4.44 -4.21
N GLU A 151 17.18 -4.50 -4.37
CA GLU A 151 17.91 -5.74 -4.67
C GLU A 151 17.73 -6.78 -3.56
N GLU A 152 17.54 -6.30 -2.33
CA GLU A 152 17.29 -7.16 -1.19
C GLU A 152 15.89 -7.79 -1.23
N LEU A 153 14.94 -7.27 -2.00
CA LEU A 153 13.59 -7.83 -2.11
C LEU A 153 13.46 -9.11 -2.95
N GLY A 154 14.58 -9.75 -3.33
CA GLY A 154 14.67 -11.01 -4.08
C GLY A 154 13.61 -12.05 -3.74
#